data_AF-A0A2D4JEF9-F1
#
_entry.id   AF-A0A2D4JEF9-F1
#
_cell.length_a   1.000
_cell.length_b   1.000
_cell.length_c   1.000
_cell.angle_alpha   90.00
_cell.angle_beta   90.00
_cell.angle_gamma   90.00
#
_symmetry.space_group_name_H-M   'P 1'
#
loop_
_entity.id
_entity.type
_entity.pdbx_description
1 polymer ?
#
loop_
_entity_poly.entity_id
_entity_poly.type
_entity_poly.pdbx_seq_one_letter_code
_entity_poly.pdbx_strand_id
1 'polypeptide(L)'
;VEAMQNYGLCNTLSIYLKGLEQQNEESSIELQEIRYQAAWRNMQWDQISSVKDEVEQRGYHESLYDALQCLRDRDFSTFYGRLKCARIKEVEELLKGSLESVYSLLPTLCRLQTIGELEYVGQLFSRYFFIHY
;
A
#
# COMPACT_ATOMS: atom_id res chain seq x y z
N VAL A 1 3.80 17.24 -5.06
CA VAL A 1 3.47 16.09 -4.20
C VAL A 1 4.63 15.10 -4.13
N GLU A 2 5.12 14.63 -5.29
CA GLU A 2 6.29 13.74 -5.41
C GLU A 2 7.56 14.24 -4.69
N ALA A 3 7.91 15.52 -4.83
CA ALA A 3 9.03 16.10 -4.09
C ALA A 3 8.87 15.93 -2.56
N MET A 4 7.68 16.16 -2.01
CA MET A 4 7.42 16.02 -0.58
C MET A 4 7.49 14.56 -0.11
N GLN A 5 7.06 13.60 -0.95
CA GLN A 5 7.24 12.16 -0.69
C GLN A 5 8.72 11.80 -0.60
N ASN A 6 9.53 12.28 -1.55
CA ASN A 6 10.96 11.98 -1.64
C ASN A 6 11.78 12.60 -0.49
N TYR A 7 11.35 13.73 0.08
CA TYR A 7 11.99 14.38 1.22
C TYR A 7 11.48 13.90 2.60
N GLY A 8 10.60 12.89 2.65
CA GLY A 8 10.09 12.35 3.92
C GLY A 8 9.14 13.30 4.67
N LEU A 9 8.56 14.28 3.99
CA LEU A 9 7.64 15.27 4.58
C LEU A 9 6.20 14.74 4.64
N CYS A 10 6.04 13.52 5.16
CA CYS A 10 4.77 12.78 5.09
C CYS A 10 3.64 13.46 5.87
N ASN A 11 3.93 14.19 6.96
CA ASN A 11 2.92 14.95 7.72
C ASN A 11 2.44 16.19 6.95
N THR A 12 3.36 16.95 6.35
CA THR A 12 3.01 18.11 5.51
C THR A 12 2.19 17.68 4.30
N LEU A 13 2.55 16.55 3.71
CA LEU A 13 1.82 15.93 2.61
C LEU A 13 0.40 15.52 3.03
N SER A 14 0.24 14.91 4.21
CA SER A 14 -1.08 14.54 4.76
C SER A 14 -2.00 15.76 4.95
N ILE A 15 -1.47 16.86 5.51
CA ILE A 15 -2.22 18.12 5.67
C ILE A 15 -2.62 18.71 4.32
N TYR A 16 -1.69 18.71 3.35
CA TYR A 16 -1.96 19.22 2.00
C TYR A 16 -3.05 18.43 1.28
N LEU A 17 -2.99 17.09 1.34
CA LEU A 17 -3.99 16.21 0.73
C LEU A 17 -5.37 16.45 1.33
N LYS A 18 -5.47 16.57 2.66
CA LYS A 18 -6.74 16.88 3.34
C LYS A 18 -7.33 18.23 2.93
N GLY A 19 -6.47 19.22 2.66
CA GLY A 19 -6.89 20.53 2.13
C GLY A 19 -7.41 20.46 0.69
N LEU A 20 -6.83 19.59 -0.15
CA LEU A 20 -7.27 19.40 -1.54
C LEU A 20 -8.63 18.71 -1.63
N GLU A 21 -8.95 17.77 -0.74
CA GLU A 21 -10.25 17.09 -0.70
C GLU A 21 -11.41 18.06 -0.42
N GLN A 22 -11.17 19.07 0.39
CA GLN A 22 -12.17 20.10 0.69
C GLN A 22 -12.46 21.01 -0.51
N GLN A 23 -11.59 20.99 -1.53
CA GLN A 23 -11.69 21.82 -2.73
C GLN A 23 -12.11 21.04 -3.98
N ASN A 24 -12.01 19.71 -3.98
CA ASN A 24 -12.28 18.89 -5.16
C ASN A 24 -12.96 17.57 -4.77
N GLU A 25 -14.24 17.42 -5.13
CA GLU A 25 -15.10 16.30 -4.71
C GLU A 25 -14.77 15.00 -5.47
N GLU A 26 -14.09 15.09 -6.63
CA GLU A 26 -13.54 13.96 -7.39
C GLU A 26 -12.03 13.84 -7.15
N SER A 27 -11.64 13.05 -6.15
CA SER A 27 -10.23 12.70 -5.96
C SER A 27 -9.76 11.76 -7.07
N SER A 28 -8.71 12.12 -7.81
CA SER A 28 -8.10 11.22 -8.80
C SER A 28 -7.54 9.94 -8.15
N ILE A 29 -7.42 8.87 -8.95
CA ILE A 29 -6.84 7.58 -8.53
C ILE A 29 -5.41 7.79 -8.00
N GLU A 30 -4.64 8.66 -8.64
CA GLU A 30 -3.28 9.01 -8.23
C GLU A 30 -3.26 9.69 -6.85
N LEU A 31 -4.21 10.60 -6.59
CA LEU A 31 -4.30 11.28 -5.30
C LEU A 31 -4.70 10.31 -4.18
N GLN A 32 -5.61 9.37 -4.47
CA GLN A 32 -5.97 8.30 -3.53
C GLN A 32 -4.77 7.42 -3.19
N GLU A 33 -4.00 7.03 -4.19
CA GLU A 33 -2.83 6.17 -4.00
C GLU A 33 -1.75 6.85 -3.14
N ILE A 34 -1.56 8.16 -3.33
CA ILE A 34 -0.67 8.97 -2.50
C ILE A 34 -1.17 9.09 -1.05
N ARG A 35 -2.49 9.20 -0.84
CA ARG A 35 -3.10 9.22 0.50
C ARG A 35 -2.85 7.93 1.25
N TYR A 36 -3.13 6.79 0.62
CA TYR A 36 -2.83 5.48 1.22
C TYR A 36 -1.35 5.37 1.58
N GLN A 37 -0.46 5.82 0.68
CA GLN A 37 0.97 5.82 0.94
C GLN A 37 1.34 6.63 2.19
N ALA A 38 0.83 7.85 2.30
CA ALA A 38 1.08 8.70 3.46
C ALA A 38 0.52 8.06 4.75
N ALA A 39 -0.68 7.48 4.66
CA ALA A 39 -1.37 6.93 5.81
C ALA A 39 -0.63 5.74 6.43
N TRP A 40 -0.26 4.72 5.64
CA TRP A 40 0.47 3.56 6.21
C TRP A 40 1.87 3.95 6.69
N ARG A 41 2.55 4.90 6.03
CA ARG A 41 3.88 5.38 6.46
C ARG A 41 3.82 6.16 7.78
N ASN A 42 2.71 6.85 8.03
CA ASN A 42 2.50 7.64 9.25
C ASN A 42 1.69 6.88 10.32
N MET A 43 1.42 5.59 10.15
CA MET A 43 0.57 4.78 11.05
C MET A 43 -0.83 5.40 11.28
N GLN A 44 -1.39 6.05 10.27
CA GLN A 44 -2.70 6.70 10.33
C GLN A 44 -3.79 5.75 9.83
N TRP A 45 -4.42 5.00 10.74
CA TRP A 45 -5.35 3.94 10.38
C TRP A 45 -6.83 4.35 10.36
N ASP A 46 -7.17 5.51 10.92
CA ASP A 46 -8.55 5.96 11.11
C ASP A 46 -8.98 7.04 10.10
N GLN A 47 -8.07 7.45 9.21
CA GLN A 47 -8.26 8.59 8.30
C GLN A 47 -8.84 8.20 6.94
N ILE A 48 -8.91 6.90 6.62
CA ILE A 48 -9.35 6.42 5.31
C ILE A 48 -10.44 5.37 5.53
N SER A 49 -11.67 5.67 5.11
CA SER A 49 -12.71 4.66 4.93
C SER A 49 -12.44 3.94 3.62
N SER A 50 -12.23 2.62 3.64
CA SER A 50 -12.12 1.83 2.40
C SER A 50 -13.42 1.97 1.61
N VAL A 51 -13.39 2.65 0.45
CA VAL A 51 -14.62 2.99 -0.29
C VAL A 51 -15.01 1.89 -1.29
N LYS A 52 -14.15 0.91 -1.64
CA LYS A 52 -14.52 -0.09 -2.68
C LYS A 52 -13.94 -1.49 -2.44
N ASP A 53 -14.81 -2.49 -2.52
CA ASP A 53 -14.48 -3.92 -2.51
C ASP A 53 -14.11 -4.49 -3.89
N GLU A 54 -14.11 -3.65 -4.93
CA GLU A 54 -13.71 -4.07 -6.28
C GLU A 54 -12.19 -4.27 -6.33
N VAL A 55 -11.77 -5.52 -6.16
CA VAL A 55 -10.35 -5.95 -6.16
C VAL A 55 -9.61 -5.48 -7.41
N GLU A 56 -10.28 -5.34 -8.55
CA GLU A 56 -9.69 -4.98 -9.83
C GLU A 56 -9.13 -3.54 -9.85
N GLN A 57 -9.77 -2.58 -9.17
CA GLN A 57 -9.36 -1.16 -9.21
C GLN A 57 -8.38 -0.74 -8.11
N ARG A 58 -8.04 -1.64 -7.17
CA ARG A 58 -7.17 -1.27 -6.04
C ARG A 58 -5.74 -0.95 -6.44
N GLY A 59 -5.23 0.17 -5.92
CA GLY A 59 -3.83 0.55 -6.04
C GLY A 59 -2.89 -0.31 -5.19
N TYR A 60 -1.58 -0.12 -5.38
CA TYR A 60 -0.56 -0.83 -4.62
C TYR A 60 -0.54 -0.40 -3.14
N HIS A 61 -0.52 0.90 -2.88
CA HIS A 61 -0.49 1.47 -1.55
C HIS A 61 -1.79 1.25 -0.80
N GLU A 62 -2.93 1.28 -1.50
CA GLU A 62 -4.20 0.81 -0.95
C GLU A 62 -4.12 -0.65 -0.49
N SER A 63 -3.60 -1.54 -1.34
CA SER A 63 -3.48 -2.96 -1.01
C SER A 63 -2.53 -3.21 0.18
N LEU A 64 -1.42 -2.46 0.26
CA LEU A 64 -0.51 -2.49 1.40
C LEU A 64 -1.15 -1.99 2.69
N TYR A 65 -1.89 -0.88 2.61
CA TYR A 65 -2.58 -0.29 3.75
C TYR A 65 -3.57 -1.29 4.36
N ASP A 66 -4.40 -1.91 3.52
CA ASP A 66 -5.38 -2.91 3.94
C ASP A 66 -4.71 -4.17 4.50
N ALA A 67 -3.61 -4.63 3.89
CA ALA A 67 -2.83 -5.74 4.43
C ALA A 67 -2.29 -5.41 5.82
N LEU A 68 -1.68 -4.24 6.01
CA LEU A 68 -1.17 -3.80 7.31
C LEU A 68 -2.27 -3.68 8.36
N GLN A 69 -3.47 -3.23 7.98
CA GLN A 69 -4.63 -3.24 8.87
C GLN A 69 -5.04 -4.68 9.25
N CYS A 70 -5.13 -5.60 8.29
CA CYS A 70 -5.41 -7.02 8.58
C CYS A 70 -4.37 -7.64 9.52
N LEU A 71 -3.09 -7.31 9.33
CA LEU A 71 -1.99 -7.77 10.20
C LEU A 71 -2.16 -7.24 11.63
N ARG A 72 -2.50 -5.95 11.79
CA ARG A 72 -2.80 -5.32 13.09
C ARG A 72 -4.00 -5.99 13.76
N ASP A 73 -5.05 -6.26 12.99
CA ASP A 73 -6.32 -6.84 13.46
C ASP A 73 -6.22 -8.37 13.63
N ARG A 74 -5.03 -8.94 13.36
CA ARG A 74 -4.69 -10.37 13.48
C ARG A 74 -5.49 -11.28 12.54
N ASP A 75 -6.08 -10.73 11.49
CA ASP A 75 -6.70 -11.49 10.41
C ASP A 75 -5.63 -11.92 9.40
N PHE A 76 -4.87 -12.95 9.77
CA PHE A 76 -3.79 -13.47 8.93
C PHE A 76 -4.31 -14.07 7.61
N SER A 77 -5.52 -14.64 7.59
CA SER A 77 -6.12 -15.17 6.36
C SER A 77 -6.32 -14.08 5.32
N THR A 78 -6.98 -12.99 5.70
CA THR A 78 -7.23 -11.87 4.80
C THR A 78 -5.92 -11.16 4.46
N PHE A 79 -5.01 -11.01 5.42
CA PHE A 79 -3.66 -10.47 5.18
C PHE A 79 -2.94 -11.17 4.02
N TYR A 80 -2.80 -12.50 4.06
CA TYR A 80 -2.13 -13.24 2.98
C TYR A 80 -2.92 -13.18 1.67
N GLY A 81 -4.25 -13.16 1.73
CA GLY A 81 -5.11 -12.94 0.57
C GLY A 81 -4.82 -11.61 -0.13
N ARG A 82 -4.75 -10.50 0.64
CA ARG A 82 -4.46 -9.16 0.14
C ARG A 82 -3.04 -9.06 -0.45
N LEU A 83 -2.03 -9.62 0.22
CA LEU A 83 -0.66 -9.64 -0.31
C LEU A 83 -0.53 -10.45 -1.61
N LYS A 84 -1.24 -11.57 -1.72
CA LYS A 84 -1.28 -12.35 -2.96
C LYS A 84 -1.88 -11.55 -4.12
N CYS A 85 -2.98 -10.84 -3.88
CA CYS A 85 -3.59 -9.97 -4.90
C CYS A 85 -2.64 -8.84 -5.31
N ALA A 86 -2.01 -8.15 -4.35
CA ALA A 86 -1.03 -7.09 -4.63
C ALA A 86 0.15 -7.61 -5.46
N ARG A 87 0.66 -8.79 -5.12
CA ARG A 87 1.75 -9.43 -5.87
C ARG A 87 1.37 -9.69 -7.33
N ILE A 88 0.19 -10.25 -7.58
CA ILE A 88 -0.27 -10.57 -8.94
C ILE A 88 -0.28 -9.29 -9.79
N LYS A 89 -0.84 -8.18 -9.25
CA LYS A 89 -0.87 -6.89 -9.94
C LYS A 89 0.53 -6.34 -10.24
N GLU A 90 1.43 -6.37 -9.26
CA GLU A 90 2.80 -5.88 -9.48
C GLU A 90 3.55 -6.73 -10.51
N VAL A 91 3.31 -8.05 -10.55
CA VAL A 91 3.87 -8.90 -11.61
C VAL A 91 3.28 -8.56 -12.98
N GLU A 92 1.97 -8.30 -13.07
CA GLU A 92 1.34 -7.86 -14.32
C GLU A 92 1.91 -6.52 -14.82
N GLU A 93 2.13 -5.55 -13.92
CA GLU A 93 2.77 -4.28 -14.26
C GLU A 93 4.23 -4.46 -14.68
N LEU A 94 4.96 -5.39 -14.06
CA LEU A 94 6.32 -5.73 -14.46
C LEU A 94 6.35 -6.30 -15.89
N LEU A 95 5.37 -7.14 -16.25
CA LEU A 95 5.25 -7.75 -17.57
C LEU A 95 4.83 -6.76 -18.66
N LYS A 96 4.09 -5.70 -18.30
CA LYS A 96 3.74 -4.60 -19.22
C LYS A 96 4.92 -3.66 -19.48
N GLY A 97 5.87 -3.58 -18.56
CA GLY A 97 7.05 -2.72 -18.67
C GLY A 97 7.99 -3.13 -19.81
N SER A 98 8.38 -2.17 -20.66
CA SER A 98 9.47 -2.38 -21.63
C SER A 98 10.80 -2.58 -20.89
N LEU A 99 11.58 -3.58 -21.32
CA LEU A 99 12.94 -3.83 -20.82
C LEU A 99 13.96 -2.76 -21.23
N GLU A 100 13.53 -1.71 -21.95
CA GLU A 100 14.39 -0.65 -22.48
C GLU A 100 15.18 0.11 -21.41
N SER A 101 14.76 0.09 -20.14
CA SER A 101 15.61 0.57 -19.05
C SER A 101 15.38 -0.21 -17.75
N VAL A 102 16.47 -0.48 -17.01
CA VAL A 102 16.38 -1.02 -15.65
C VAL A 102 15.61 -0.06 -14.73
N TYR A 103 15.75 1.26 -14.95
CA TYR A 103 15.12 2.30 -14.13
C TYR A 103 13.59 2.27 -14.17
N SER A 104 12.98 1.89 -15.30
CA SER A 104 11.52 1.74 -15.40
C SER A 104 10.99 0.50 -14.67
N LEU A 105 11.83 -0.49 -14.40
CA LEU A 105 11.45 -1.72 -13.67
C LEU A 105 11.70 -1.63 -12.16
N LEU A 106 12.66 -0.79 -11.73
CA LEU A 106 13.05 -0.65 -10.32
C LEU A 106 11.86 -0.40 -9.37
N PRO A 107 10.90 0.50 -9.65
CA PRO A 107 9.78 0.72 -8.73
C PRO A 107 8.98 -0.55 -8.47
N THR A 108 8.63 -1.30 -9.52
CA THR A 108 7.87 -2.54 -9.42
C THR A 108 8.66 -3.64 -8.71
N LEU A 109 9.97 -3.74 -8.95
CA LEU A 109 10.84 -4.68 -8.24
C LEU A 109 10.95 -4.36 -6.74
N CYS A 110 11.13 -3.10 -6.37
CA CYS A 110 11.13 -2.67 -4.96
C CYS A 110 9.79 -3.00 -4.29
N ARG A 111 8.67 -2.74 -5.00
CA ARG A 111 7.33 -3.05 -4.49
C ARG A 111 7.12 -4.55 -4.24
N LEU A 112 7.60 -5.40 -5.15
CA LEU A 112 7.58 -6.87 -4.99
C LEU A 112 8.44 -7.33 -3.81
N GLN A 113 9.63 -6.74 -3.62
CA GLN A 113 10.48 -7.03 -2.47
C GLN A 113 9.76 -6.69 -1.16
N THR A 114 9.16 -5.50 -1.06
CA THR A 114 8.40 -5.09 0.13
C THR A 114 7.25 -6.04 0.45
N ILE A 115 6.52 -6.54 -0.57
CA ILE A 115 5.48 -7.56 -0.36
C ILE A 115 6.09 -8.84 0.22
N GLY A 116 7.23 -9.30 -0.29
CA GLY A 116 7.93 -10.48 0.23
C GLY A 116 8.38 -10.33 1.68
N GLU A 117 8.91 -9.16 2.05
CA GLU A 117 9.29 -8.84 3.43
C GLU A 117 8.07 -8.84 4.36
N LEU A 118 6.94 -8.27 3.92
CA LEU A 118 5.68 -8.28 4.66
C LEU A 118 5.15 -9.69 4.90
N GLU A 119 5.18 -10.56 3.89
CA GLU A 119 4.78 -11.97 4.07
C GLU A 119 5.64 -12.66 5.13
N TYR A 120 6.96 -12.44 5.09
CA TYR A 120 7.87 -13.00 6.09
C TYR A 120 7.56 -12.49 7.51
N VAL A 121 7.33 -11.17 7.66
CA VAL A 121 6.91 -10.59 8.94
C VAL A 121 5.59 -11.21 9.41
N GLY A 122 4.59 -11.32 8.53
CA GLY A 122 3.32 -11.97 8.87
C GLY A 122 3.48 -13.41 9.36
N GLN A 123 4.43 -14.16 8.81
CA GLN A 123 4.74 -15.53 9.28
C GLN A 123 5.35 -15.55 10.67
N LEU A 124 6.20 -14.57 11.00
CA LEU A 124 6.76 -14.43 12.35
C LEU A 124 5.66 -14.12 13.37
N PHE A 125 4.75 -13.20 13.05
CA PHE A 125 3.63 -12.82 13.92
C PHE A 125 2.65 -13.98 14.12
N SER A 126 2.32 -14.73 13.07
CA SER A 126 1.42 -15.88 13.19
C SER A 126 2.04 -16.97 14.08
N ARG A 127 3.31 -17.31 13.85
CA ARG A 127 4.05 -18.31 14.66
C ARG A 127 4.16 -17.91 16.12
N TYR A 128 4.53 -16.65 16.40
CA TYR A 128 4.63 -16.15 17.76
C TYR A 128 3.28 -16.28 18.49
N PHE A 129 2.19 -15.94 17.81
CA PHE A 129 0.85 -16.04 18.38
C PHE A 129 0.47 -17.50 18.71
N PHE A 130 0.74 -18.46 17.82
CA PHE A 130 0.44 -19.87 18.07
C PHE A 130 1.30 -20.52 19.17
N ILE A 131 2.44 -19.93 19.54
CA ILE A 131 3.31 -20.43 20.63
C ILE A 131 2.85 -19.93 22.00
N HIS A 132 2.14 -18.80 22.05
CA HIS A 132 1.71 -18.16 23.30
C HIS A 132 0.23 -18.42 23.65
N TYR A 133 -0.41 -19.39 23.00
CA TYR A 133 -1.75 -19.93 23.30
C TYR A 133 -1.66 -21.44 23.52
#